data_AF-J2JBW8-F1
#
_entry.id   AF-J2JBW8-F1
#
_cell.length_a   1.000
_cell.length_b   1.000
_cell.length_c   1.000
_cell.angle_alpha   90.00
_cell.angle_beta   90.00
_cell.angle_gamma   90.00
#
_symmetry.space_group_name_H-M   'P 1'
#
loop_
_entity.id
_entity.type
_entity.pdbx_description
1 polymer ?
#
loop_
_entity_poly.entity_id
_entity_poly.type
_entity_poly.pdbx_seq_one_letter_code
_entity_poly.pdbx_strand_id
1 'polypeptide(L)'
;MKKITSLLLVLFPMMAISQTVTQNYIKAITYKAPTQTPIVSPTITQASQNTTYFDGLGRPVQQVQFQQSASGKDIVTPIEYDAFGRQLKEYLPFASTQNTSNYIDPATLVPDLITQYKTNYGTINANPFSEKELESSPLNRVLKQAAPGNDWKSGSGHEIKMDMKCSR
;
A
#
# COMPACT_ATOMS: atom_id res chain seq x y z
N MET A 1 53.81 22.83 -30.16
CA MET A 1 52.62 23.72 -30.17
C MET A 1 51.43 22.96 -29.57
N LYS A 2 50.85 23.55 -28.52
CA LYS A 2 49.57 23.35 -27.80
C LYS A 2 48.57 22.33 -28.41
N LYS A 3 48.20 21.27 -27.65
CA LYS A 3 46.92 21.04 -26.92
C LYS A 3 45.69 21.06 -27.85
N ILE A 4 44.81 20.06 -27.90
CA ILE A 4 43.83 19.70 -26.85
C ILE A 4 43.30 18.28 -27.12
N THR A 5 43.56 17.36 -26.18
CA THR A 5 42.70 16.20 -25.91
C THR A 5 41.52 16.68 -25.06
N SER A 6 40.33 16.85 -25.65
CA SER A 6 39.07 17.04 -24.91
C SER A 6 38.11 15.94 -25.36
N LEU A 7 38.01 14.89 -24.57
CA LEU A 7 36.90 14.71 -23.63
C LEU A 7 35.55 14.61 -24.37
N LEU A 8 35.39 13.55 -25.17
CA LEU A 8 34.09 13.04 -25.54
C LEU A 8 33.53 12.35 -24.28
N LEU A 9 32.97 13.16 -23.37
CA LEU A 9 32.33 12.68 -22.16
C LEU A 9 31.12 11.87 -22.59
N VAL A 10 31.25 10.56 -22.45
CA VAL A 10 30.23 9.53 -22.63
C VAL A 10 29.00 9.92 -21.81
N LEU A 11 28.01 10.53 -22.45
CA LEU A 11 26.67 10.72 -21.90
C LEU A 11 25.89 9.42 -22.16
N PHE A 12 26.35 8.32 -21.56
CA PHE A 12 25.52 7.12 -21.48
C PHE A 12 24.44 7.45 -20.46
N PRO A 13 23.14 7.52 -20.84
CA PRO A 13 22.11 7.68 -19.83
C PRO A 13 22.21 6.45 -18.93
N MET A 14 22.60 6.66 -17.68
CA MET A 14 22.35 5.67 -16.63
C MET A 14 20.84 5.48 -16.64
N MET A 15 20.38 4.39 -17.26
CA MET A 15 19.01 3.94 -17.11
C MET A 15 18.87 3.54 -15.64
N ALA A 16 18.41 4.49 -14.82
CA ALA A 16 17.92 4.17 -13.50
C ALA A 16 16.67 3.32 -13.72
N ILE A 17 16.80 2.00 -13.51
CA ILE A 17 15.65 1.09 -13.53
C ILE A 17 14.86 1.39 -12.26
N SER A 18 13.88 2.27 -12.40
CA SER A 18 12.84 2.47 -11.39
C SER A 18 11.93 1.24 -11.37
N GLN A 19 11.45 0.82 -10.18
CA GLN A 19 10.46 -0.27 -10.11
C GLN A 19 9.20 0.03 -10.94
N THR A 20 8.88 1.32 -11.13
CA THR A 20 7.83 1.79 -12.06
C THR A 20 8.24 3.12 -12.68
N VAL A 21 7.82 3.41 -13.91
CA VAL A 21 8.04 4.72 -14.54
C VAL A 21 7.02 5.78 -14.11
N THR A 22 5.98 5.40 -13.38
CA THR A 22 4.78 6.22 -13.15
C THR A 22 4.48 6.56 -11.69
N GLN A 23 5.02 5.81 -10.72
CA GLN A 23 4.73 6.01 -9.30
C GLN A 23 6.00 6.23 -8.49
N ASN A 24 5.93 7.20 -7.58
CA ASN A 24 6.94 7.41 -6.57
C ASN A 24 6.86 6.30 -5.51
N TYR A 25 8.01 5.86 -4.99
CA TYR A 25 8.03 4.82 -3.96
C TYR A 25 9.20 4.96 -2.99
N ILE A 26 9.04 4.36 -1.81
CA ILE A 26 10.11 4.11 -0.83
C ILE A 26 10.19 2.60 -0.62
N LYS A 27 11.38 2.03 -0.80
CA LYS A 27 11.67 0.62 -0.54
C LYS A 27 12.51 0.49 0.74
N ALA A 28 11.96 -0.18 1.74
CA ALA A 28 12.65 -0.52 2.97
C ALA A 28 13.13 -1.99 2.93
N ILE A 29 14.38 -2.22 3.29
CA ILE A 29 15.00 -3.54 3.33
C ILE A 29 15.52 -3.79 4.75
N THR A 30 14.99 -4.82 5.40
CA THR A 30 15.40 -5.24 6.75
C THR A 30 16.10 -6.59 6.66
N TYR A 31 17.42 -6.59 6.85
CA TYR A 31 18.23 -7.82 6.84
C TYR A 31 17.96 -8.67 8.08
N LYS A 32 17.87 -9.98 7.87
CA LYS A 32 17.59 -10.96 8.93
C LYS A 32 18.83 -11.43 9.67
N ALA A 33 20.02 -11.14 9.14
CA ALA A 33 21.30 -11.45 9.75
C ALA A 33 22.27 -10.27 9.60
N PRO A 34 23.27 -10.14 10.50
CA PRO A 34 24.31 -9.12 10.38
C PRO A 34 25.03 -9.24 9.03
N THR A 35 25.17 -8.12 8.34
CA THR A 35 25.90 -8.03 7.08
C THR A 35 26.82 -6.82 7.13
N GLN A 36 28.07 -7.00 6.70
CA GLN A 36 29.05 -5.90 6.66
C GLN A 36 28.90 -5.03 5.41
N THR A 37 28.25 -5.57 4.37
CA THR A 37 27.97 -4.89 3.11
C THR A 37 26.50 -5.11 2.73
N PRO A 38 25.77 -4.06 2.31
CA PRO A 38 24.41 -4.22 1.77
C PRO A 38 24.40 -5.19 0.58
N ILE A 39 23.47 -6.14 0.58
CA ILE A 39 23.23 -7.04 -0.56
C ILE A 39 22.33 -6.29 -1.53
N VAL A 40 22.76 -6.13 -2.78
CA VAL A 40 22.04 -5.31 -3.79
C VAL A 40 20.64 -5.87 -4.10
N SER A 41 20.44 -7.18 -4.00
CA SER A 41 19.14 -7.84 -4.22
C SER A 41 19.01 -9.04 -3.28
N PRO A 42 18.69 -8.81 -2.00
CA PRO A 42 18.60 -9.88 -1.04
C PRO A 42 17.39 -10.78 -1.35
N THR A 43 17.56 -12.08 -1.15
CA THR A 43 16.44 -13.03 -1.21
C THR A 43 15.53 -12.87 0.01
N ILE A 44 14.33 -13.48 -0.04
CA ILE A 44 13.39 -13.49 1.10
C ILE A 44 13.97 -14.15 2.37
N THR A 45 14.98 -15.02 2.22
CA THR A 45 15.66 -15.64 3.36
C THR A 45 16.70 -14.71 3.99
N GLN A 46 17.25 -13.77 3.20
CA GLN A 46 18.26 -12.83 3.64
C GLN A 46 17.67 -11.53 4.21
N ALA A 47 16.56 -11.04 3.64
CA ALA A 47 15.92 -9.81 4.07
C ALA A 47 14.41 -9.81 3.84
N SER A 48 13.70 -9.06 4.66
CA SER A 48 12.33 -8.64 4.40
C SER A 48 12.35 -7.32 3.61
N GLN A 49 11.55 -7.21 2.55
CA GLN A 49 11.48 -6.03 1.70
C GLN A 49 10.04 -5.52 1.65
N ASN A 50 9.85 -4.23 1.91
CA ASN A 50 8.54 -3.58 1.86
C ASN A 50 8.64 -2.32 1.00
N THR A 51 7.72 -2.17 0.06
CA THR A 51 7.66 -1.03 -0.85
C THR A 51 6.37 -0.26 -0.57
N THR A 52 6.49 1.04 -0.30
CA THR A 52 5.33 1.94 -0.19
C THR A 52 5.31 2.84 -1.41
N TYR A 53 4.22 2.81 -2.17
CA TYR A 53 3.98 3.67 -3.31
C TYR A 53 3.20 4.91 -2.88
N PHE A 54 3.48 6.03 -3.55
CA PHE A 54 2.91 7.35 -3.25
C PHE A 54 2.26 7.96 -4.48
N ASP A 55 1.23 8.77 -4.27
CA ASP A 55 0.65 9.63 -5.30
C ASP A 55 1.53 10.87 -5.58
N GLY A 56 1.07 11.71 -6.51
CA GLY A 56 1.76 12.96 -6.87
C GLY A 56 1.84 14.01 -5.74
N LEU A 57 1.07 13.83 -4.66
CA LEU A 57 1.10 14.69 -3.47
C LEU A 57 1.95 14.09 -2.34
N GLY A 58 2.58 12.93 -2.57
CA GLY A 58 3.39 12.24 -1.57
C GLY A 58 2.59 11.48 -0.51
N ARG A 59 1.30 11.21 -0.74
CA ARG A 59 0.47 10.38 0.15
C ARG A 59 0.62 8.91 -0.22
N PRO A 60 0.75 7.98 0.73
CA PRO A 60 0.87 6.56 0.43
C PRO A 60 -0.43 6.01 -0.16
N VAL A 61 -0.35 5.29 -1.27
CA VAL A 61 -1.52 4.71 -1.98
C VAL A 61 -1.51 3.19 -2.02
N GLN A 62 -0.35 2.57 -1.78
CA GLN A 62 -0.23 1.11 -1.79
C GLN A 62 0.99 0.69 -0.97
N GLN A 63 0.83 -0.33 -0.14
CA GLN A 63 1.93 -1.00 0.53
C GLN A 63 2.08 -2.40 -0.05
N VAL A 64 3.31 -2.79 -0.36
CA VAL A 64 3.64 -4.08 -0.99
C VAL A 64 4.76 -4.76 -0.21
N GLN A 65 4.42 -5.84 0.48
CA GLN A 65 5.40 -6.72 1.12
C GLN A 65 5.85 -7.80 0.15
N PHE A 66 7.11 -7.74 -0.25
CA PHE A 66 7.67 -8.58 -1.31
C PHE A 66 7.68 -10.06 -0.90
N GLN A 67 6.98 -10.90 -1.66
CA GLN A 67 6.98 -12.36 -1.54
C GLN A 67 6.69 -12.90 -0.12
N GLN A 68 5.85 -12.20 0.64
CA GLN A 68 5.53 -12.58 2.03
C GLN A 68 4.31 -13.50 2.20
N SER A 69 3.59 -13.82 1.11
CA SER A 69 2.53 -14.82 1.19
C SER A 69 3.09 -16.25 1.33
N ALA A 70 2.25 -17.19 1.76
CA ALA A 70 2.62 -18.61 1.85
C ALA A 70 3.06 -19.22 0.51
N SER A 71 2.61 -18.65 -0.62
CA SER A 71 2.96 -19.08 -1.98
C SER A 71 4.07 -18.23 -2.62
N GLY A 72 4.75 -17.38 -1.85
CA GLY A 72 5.82 -16.50 -2.34
C GLY A 72 5.30 -15.36 -3.24
N LYS A 73 4.05 -14.96 -3.07
CA LYS A 73 3.45 -13.79 -3.73
C LYS A 73 3.54 -12.56 -2.84
N ASP A 74 3.43 -11.39 -3.45
CA ASP A 74 3.44 -10.14 -2.71
C ASP A 74 2.15 -10.00 -1.90
N ILE A 75 2.27 -9.61 -0.64
CA ILE A 75 1.12 -9.15 0.15
C ILE A 75 0.95 -7.66 -0.13
N VAL A 76 -0.27 -7.25 -0.47
CA VAL A 76 -0.57 -5.88 -0.89
C VAL A 76 -1.70 -5.32 -0.05
N THR A 77 -1.57 -4.05 0.35
CA THR A 77 -2.61 -3.28 1.02
C THR A 77 -2.88 -2.00 0.23
N PRO A 78 -4.08 -1.83 -0.35
CA PRO A 78 -4.47 -0.56 -0.97
C PRO A 78 -4.76 0.52 0.07
N ILE A 79 -4.45 1.76 -0.26
CA ILE A 79 -4.80 2.94 0.53
C ILE A 79 -5.51 3.92 -0.39
N GLU A 80 -6.74 4.27 -0.02
CA GLU A 80 -7.58 5.17 -0.80
C GLU A 80 -7.98 6.39 0.03
N TYR A 81 -8.12 7.51 -0.66
CA TYR A 81 -8.52 8.78 -0.08
C TYR A 81 -9.78 9.27 -0.79
N ASP A 82 -10.66 9.93 -0.04
CA ASP A 82 -11.77 10.67 -0.63
C ASP A 82 -11.29 11.96 -1.34
N ALA A 83 -12.24 12.70 -1.93
CA ALA A 83 -11.96 13.95 -2.63
C ALA A 83 -11.31 15.04 -1.74
N PHE A 84 -11.40 14.90 -0.42
CA PHE A 84 -10.81 15.81 0.56
C PHE A 84 -9.47 15.30 1.11
N GLY A 85 -8.98 14.16 0.60
CA GLY A 85 -7.72 13.56 1.01
C GLY A 85 -7.77 12.80 2.33
N ARG A 86 -8.96 12.38 2.77
CA ARG A 86 -9.16 11.65 4.02
C ARG A 86 -9.24 10.15 3.74
N GLN A 87 -8.58 9.34 4.57
CA GLN A 87 -8.65 7.89 4.48
C GLN A 87 -9.83 7.37 5.31
N LEU A 88 -10.97 7.16 4.63
CA LEU A 88 -12.18 6.65 5.28
C LEU A 88 -12.21 5.12 5.36
N LYS A 89 -11.48 4.44 4.46
CA LYS A 89 -11.40 2.99 4.39
C LYS A 89 -10.00 2.51 4.73
N GLU A 90 -9.94 1.49 5.58
CA GLU A 90 -8.70 0.76 5.88
C GLU A 90 -8.90 -0.69 5.41
N TYR A 91 -8.31 -1.00 4.26
CA TYR A 91 -8.40 -2.32 3.64
C TYR A 91 -7.50 -3.33 4.35
N LEU A 92 -7.97 -4.58 4.39
CA LEU A 92 -7.18 -5.70 4.84
C LEU A 92 -6.11 -6.07 3.79
N PRO A 93 -4.93 -6.53 4.22
CA PRO A 93 -3.89 -7.03 3.31
C PRO A 93 -4.32 -8.33 2.63
N PHE A 94 -3.89 -8.54 1.39
CA PHE A 94 -4.16 -9.79 0.67
C PHE A 94 -2.99 -10.23 -0.20
N ALA A 95 -2.98 -11.50 -0.60
CA ALA A 95 -1.96 -12.02 -1.49
C ALA A 95 -2.31 -11.66 -2.93
N SER A 96 -1.49 -10.83 -3.57
CA SER A 96 -1.62 -10.50 -4.99
C SER A 96 -1.22 -11.69 -5.88
N THR A 97 -1.41 -11.55 -7.19
CA THR A 97 -0.99 -12.55 -8.18
C THR A 97 0.49 -12.43 -8.57
N GLN A 98 1.13 -11.31 -8.23
CA GLN A 98 2.52 -11.01 -8.57
C GLN A 98 3.50 -11.29 -7.42
N ASN A 99 4.79 -11.24 -7.74
CA ASN A 99 5.91 -11.49 -6.83
C ASN A 99 7.12 -10.61 -7.18
N THR A 100 6.84 -9.38 -7.63
CA THR A 100 7.79 -8.43 -8.26
C THR A 100 7.92 -7.13 -7.47
N SER A 101 7.07 -6.92 -6.46
CA SER A 101 6.93 -5.68 -5.70
C SER A 101 6.44 -4.48 -6.53
N ASN A 102 5.87 -4.70 -7.72
CA ASN A 102 5.41 -3.63 -8.60
C ASN A 102 4.12 -2.96 -8.10
N TYR A 103 3.89 -1.72 -8.51
CA TYR A 103 2.61 -1.05 -8.28
C TYR A 103 1.48 -1.75 -9.06
N ILE A 104 0.35 -1.99 -8.41
CA ILE A 104 -0.88 -2.49 -9.03
C ILE A 104 -1.92 -1.37 -9.05
N ASP A 105 -2.58 -1.14 -10.19
CA ASP A 105 -3.64 -0.14 -10.30
C ASP A 105 -4.82 -0.45 -9.34
N PRO A 106 -5.28 0.50 -8.50
CA PRO A 106 -6.41 0.33 -7.60
C PRO A 106 -7.68 -0.22 -8.28
N ALA A 107 -7.94 0.16 -9.53
CA ALA A 107 -9.09 -0.31 -10.31
C ALA A 107 -9.04 -1.82 -10.58
N THR A 108 -7.86 -2.45 -10.50
CA THR A 108 -7.68 -3.90 -10.56
C THR A 108 -7.51 -4.49 -9.16
N LEU A 109 -6.71 -3.83 -8.32
CA LEU A 109 -6.31 -4.30 -7.00
C LEU A 109 -7.49 -4.50 -6.03
N VAL A 110 -8.42 -3.54 -5.98
CA VAL A 110 -9.55 -3.59 -5.04
C VAL A 110 -10.59 -4.65 -5.44
N PRO A 111 -10.99 -4.80 -6.72
CA PRO A 111 -11.81 -5.92 -7.15
C PRO A 111 -11.18 -7.29 -6.87
N ASP A 112 -9.87 -7.44 -7.09
CA ASP A 112 -9.13 -8.68 -6.80
C ASP A 112 -9.14 -9.00 -5.30
N LEU A 113 -8.88 -8.00 -4.46
CA LEU A 113 -8.98 -8.11 -3.00
C LEU A 113 -10.37 -8.62 -2.58
N ILE A 114 -11.44 -7.97 -3.05
CA ILE A 114 -12.82 -8.34 -2.71
C ILE A 114 -13.13 -9.77 -3.17
N THR A 115 -12.69 -10.13 -4.39
CA THR A 115 -12.89 -11.46 -4.95
C THR A 115 -12.17 -12.52 -4.13
N GLN A 116 -10.91 -12.29 -3.77
CA GLN A 116 -10.13 -13.23 -2.96
C GLN A 116 -10.75 -13.42 -1.57
N TYR A 117 -11.20 -12.34 -0.91
CA TYR A 117 -11.87 -12.46 0.39
C TYR A 117 -13.19 -13.22 0.30
N LYS A 118 -13.98 -13.00 -0.76
CA LYS A 118 -15.19 -13.81 -1.02
C LYS A 118 -14.86 -15.28 -1.22
N THR A 119 -13.78 -15.61 -1.93
CA THR A 119 -13.37 -16.99 -2.16
C THR A 119 -12.88 -17.65 -0.86
N ASN A 120 -12.08 -16.95 -0.07
CA ASN A 120 -11.45 -17.52 1.13
C ASN A 120 -12.40 -17.63 2.32
N TYR A 121 -13.36 -16.69 2.44
CA TYR A 121 -14.21 -16.56 3.62
C TYR A 121 -15.72 -16.61 3.29
N GLY A 122 -16.09 -16.90 2.05
CA GLY A 122 -17.47 -16.99 1.57
C GLY A 122 -18.02 -15.67 1.00
N THR A 123 -19.03 -15.77 0.12
CA THR A 123 -19.64 -14.61 -0.57
C THR A 123 -20.31 -13.61 0.38
N ILE A 124 -20.68 -14.05 1.57
CA ILE A 124 -21.19 -13.23 2.67
C ILE A 124 -20.07 -12.39 3.31
N ASN A 125 -18.78 -12.56 2.96
CA ASN A 125 -17.68 -11.78 3.53
C ASN A 125 -17.02 -10.86 2.48
N ALA A 126 -17.86 -10.08 1.80
CA ALA A 126 -17.49 -9.19 0.69
C ALA A 126 -16.96 -7.80 1.11
N ASN A 127 -16.67 -7.59 2.40
CA ASN A 127 -16.29 -6.30 2.95
C ASN A 127 -14.90 -6.37 3.61
N PRO A 128 -13.79 -6.37 2.85
CA PRO A 128 -12.43 -6.54 3.38
C PRO A 128 -11.83 -5.23 3.88
N PHE A 129 -12.62 -4.36 4.52
CA PHE A 129 -12.14 -3.09 5.04
C PHE A 129 -12.96 -2.63 6.26
N SER A 130 -12.31 -1.86 7.13
CA SER A 130 -13.02 -1.03 8.11
C SER A 130 -13.36 0.32 7.47
N GLU A 131 -14.45 0.94 7.92
CA GLU A 131 -14.93 2.21 7.35
C GLU A 131 -15.31 3.19 8.46
N LYS A 132 -14.87 4.44 8.31
CA LYS A 132 -15.22 5.55 9.20
C LYS A 132 -16.26 6.43 8.52
N GLU A 133 -17.30 6.78 9.26
CA GLU A 133 -18.22 7.85 8.88
C GLU A 133 -17.89 9.09 9.70
N LEU A 134 -17.71 10.21 9.01
CA LEU A 134 -17.37 11.49 9.62
C LEU A 134 -18.62 12.35 9.79
N GLU A 135 -18.59 13.24 10.79
CA GLU A 135 -19.57 14.31 10.90
C GLU A 135 -19.50 15.27 9.70
N SER A 136 -20.60 15.94 9.37
CA SER A 136 -20.64 16.96 8.30
C SER A 136 -19.99 18.30 8.69
N SER A 137 -19.00 18.27 9.58
CA SER A 137 -18.28 19.46 10.04
C SER A 137 -16.86 19.51 9.45
N PRO A 138 -16.25 20.71 9.34
CA PRO A 138 -14.86 20.87 8.91
C PRO A 138 -13.82 20.14 9.79
N LEU A 139 -14.21 19.68 10.98
CA LEU A 139 -13.29 19.11 11.97
C LEU A 139 -12.97 17.62 11.73
N ASN A 140 -13.55 16.98 10.71
CA ASN A 140 -13.30 15.58 10.34
C ASN A 140 -13.41 14.60 11.53
N ARG A 141 -14.34 14.85 12.46
CA ARG A 141 -14.52 13.95 13.61
C ARG A 141 -15.24 12.68 13.18
N VAL A 142 -14.79 11.55 13.73
CA VAL A 142 -15.41 10.24 13.49
C VAL A 142 -16.70 10.14 14.30
N LEU A 143 -17.83 9.93 13.60
CA LEU A 143 -19.15 9.72 14.21
C LEU A 143 -19.36 8.24 14.55
N LYS A 144 -19.00 7.37 13.60
CA LYS A 144 -19.07 5.92 13.78
C LYS A 144 -17.97 5.22 12.99
N GLN A 145 -17.63 4.02 13.43
CA GLN A 145 -16.66 3.15 12.76
C GLN A 145 -17.22 1.73 12.64
N ALA A 146 -17.20 1.23 11.40
CA ALA A 146 -17.57 -0.12 11.02
C ALA A 146 -16.31 -1.01 10.94
N ALA A 147 -16.44 -2.29 11.29
CA ALA A 147 -15.36 -3.26 11.18
C ALA A 147 -15.46 -4.05 9.85
N PRO A 148 -14.39 -4.76 9.44
CA PRO A 148 -14.45 -5.64 8.27
C PRO A 148 -15.48 -6.77 8.42
N GLY A 149 -15.99 -7.26 7.29
CA GLY A 149 -17.04 -8.28 7.20
C GLY A 149 -18.41 -7.68 6.90
N ASN A 150 -19.31 -8.45 6.26
CA ASN A 150 -20.62 -7.90 5.86
C ASN A 150 -21.54 -7.65 7.07
N ASP A 151 -21.44 -8.47 8.11
CA ASP A 151 -22.22 -8.28 9.33
C ASP A 151 -21.79 -7.00 10.06
N TRP A 152 -20.55 -6.54 9.87
CA TRP A 152 -19.97 -5.40 10.57
C TRP A 152 -19.82 -4.15 9.69
N LYS A 153 -20.25 -4.23 8.43
CA LYS A 153 -20.14 -3.13 7.46
C LYS A 153 -20.99 -1.93 7.88
N SER A 154 -20.65 -0.75 7.37
CA SER A 154 -21.45 0.45 7.62
C SER A 154 -22.92 0.25 7.20
N GLY A 155 -23.84 0.64 8.08
CA GLY A 155 -25.27 0.44 7.95
C GLY A 155 -25.82 -0.88 8.50
N SER A 156 -24.99 -1.77 9.07
CA SER A 156 -25.45 -3.06 9.61
C SER A 156 -26.02 -2.99 11.03
N GLY A 157 -25.80 -1.89 11.75
CA GLY A 157 -26.20 -1.74 13.16
C GLY A 157 -25.15 -2.21 14.16
N HIS A 158 -24.02 -2.76 13.70
CA HIS A 158 -22.91 -3.21 14.55
C HIS A 158 -21.74 -2.20 14.62
N GLU A 159 -21.92 -0.97 14.17
CA GLU A 159 -20.90 0.06 14.20
C GLU A 159 -20.65 0.60 15.62
N ILE A 160 -19.41 0.93 15.91
CA ILE A 160 -19.04 1.63 17.14
C ILE A 160 -19.35 3.11 16.94
N LYS A 161 -20.29 3.65 17.73
CA LYS A 161 -20.64 5.07 17.73
C LYS A 161 -19.78 5.82 18.75
N MET A 162 -19.28 6.98 18.35
CA MET A 162 -18.45 7.81 19.21
C MET A 162 -19.33 8.83 19.94
N ASP A 163 -19.40 8.72 21.27
CA ASP A 163 -20.12 9.70 22.09
C ASP A 163 -19.36 11.03 22.14
N MET A 164 -20.01 12.09 21.65
CA MET A 164 -19.47 13.44 21.72
C MET A 164 -19.76 14.06 23.08
N LYS A 165 -18.88 13.85 24.06
CA LYS A 165 -18.90 14.69 25.26
C LYS A 165 -18.21 16.02 24.95
N CYS A 166 -18.98 17.10 24.94
CA CYS A 166 -18.41 18.44 25.03
C CYS A 166 -17.79 18.55 26.42
N SER A 167 -16.46 18.73 26.52
CA SER A 167 -15.84 19.13 27.79
C SER A 167 -16.43 20.50 28.14
N ARG A 168 -17.23 20.55 29.20
CA ARG A 168 -17.66 21.81 29.81
C ARG A 168 -16.54 22.38 30.67
#